data_AF-A0A1I3WNV2-F1
#
_entry.id   AF-A0A1I3WNV2-F1
#
_cell.length_a   1.000
_cell.length_b   1.000
_cell.length_c   1.000
_cell.angle_alpha   90.00
_cell.angle_beta   90.00
_cell.angle_gamma   90.00
#
_symmetry.space_group_name_H-M   'P 1'
#
loop_
_entity.id
_entity.type
_entity.pdbx_description
1 polymer ?
#
loop_
_entity_poly.entity_id
_entity_poly.type
_entity_poly.pdbx_seq_one_letter_code
_entity_poly.pdbx_strand_id
1 'polypeptide(L)'
;MGLVSVRRGIVAMKNLIVALIIALSVTAFSTYHYYVKYNRQLEIHEDKITEIVQLTDTINYQNTHIEMLHELDIKHTQELTHAKTEIDTLRADVAAGRRKLRIKANCPVREASSSGSVGTPTTVELTGEAGSAVLDIREGIINDRAKLRYLQDYINTECRGNNGKSTP
;
A
#
# COMPACT_ATOMS: atom_id res chain seq x y z
N MET A 1 -37.38 33.85 -84.95
CA MET A 1 -36.61 32.66 -84.52
C MET A 1 -35.60 32.93 -83.39
N GLY A 2 -35.06 34.14 -83.22
CA GLY A 2 -34.01 34.44 -82.23
C GLY A 2 -34.39 34.32 -80.74
N LEU A 3 -35.59 34.74 -80.31
CA LEU A 3 -35.98 34.72 -78.89
C LEU A 3 -36.08 33.31 -78.28
N VAL A 4 -36.48 32.30 -79.05
CA VAL A 4 -36.65 30.92 -78.57
C VAL A 4 -35.29 30.26 -78.31
N SER A 5 -34.29 30.56 -79.14
CA SER A 5 -32.92 30.05 -78.96
C SER A 5 -32.23 30.67 -77.75
N VAL A 6 -32.42 31.98 -77.53
CA VAL A 6 -31.90 32.69 -76.34
C VAL A 6 -32.56 32.17 -75.06
N ARG A 7 -33.89 31.95 -75.07
CA ARG A 7 -34.62 31.42 -73.91
C ARG A 7 -34.18 29.99 -73.56
N ARG A 8 -33.90 29.14 -74.55
CA ARG A 8 -33.32 27.80 -74.34
C ARG A 8 -31.92 27.85 -73.73
N GLY A 9 -31.06 28.76 -74.21
CA GLY A 9 -29.71 28.95 -73.67
C GLY A 9 -29.71 29.38 -72.20
N ILE A 10 -30.58 30.31 -71.82
CA ILE A 10 -30.72 30.79 -70.43
C ILE A 10 -31.24 29.66 -69.52
N VAL A 11 -32.20 28.86 -69.98
CA VAL A 11 -32.71 27.72 -69.21
C VAL A 11 -31.63 26.65 -69.01
N ALA A 12 -30.84 26.34 -70.04
CA ALA A 12 -29.72 25.41 -69.93
C ALA A 12 -28.64 25.90 -68.94
N MET A 13 -28.28 27.20 -69.01
CA MET A 13 -27.34 27.82 -68.08
C MET A 13 -27.83 27.74 -66.63
N LYS A 14 -29.12 28.04 -66.39
CA LYS A 14 -29.71 27.98 -65.04
C LYS A 14 -29.67 26.56 -64.47
N ASN A 15 -29.98 25.54 -65.28
CA ASN A 15 -29.94 24.15 -64.85
C ASN A 15 -28.52 23.68 -64.49
N LEU A 16 -27.50 24.14 -65.24
CA LEU A 16 -26.11 23.82 -64.96
C LEU A 16 -25.62 24.47 -63.65
N ILE A 17 -26.01 25.71 -63.39
CA ILE A 17 -25.72 26.40 -62.11
C ILE A 17 -26.38 25.65 -60.95
N VAL A 18 -27.66 25.24 -61.09
CA VAL A 18 -28.37 24.49 -60.04
C VAL A 18 -27.70 23.13 -59.77
N ALA A 19 -27.26 22.41 -60.81
CA ALA A 19 -26.58 21.12 -60.64
C ALA A 19 -25.24 21.27 -59.89
N LEU A 20 -24.47 22.33 -60.16
CA LEU A 20 -23.22 22.59 -59.44
C LEU A 20 -23.45 22.91 -57.97
N ILE A 21 -24.48 23.71 -57.65
CA ILE A 21 -24.84 24.03 -56.26
C ILE A 21 -25.24 22.75 -55.51
N ILE A 22 -26.03 21.88 -56.15
CA ILE A 22 -26.41 20.60 -55.55
C ILE A 22 -25.17 19.75 -55.30
N ALA A 23 -24.27 19.60 -56.28
CA ALA A 23 -23.04 18.83 -56.12
C ALA A 23 -22.16 19.34 -54.97
N LEU A 24 -22.00 20.65 -54.84
CA LEU A 24 -21.25 21.27 -53.74
C LEU A 24 -21.92 21.08 -52.38
N SER A 25 -23.25 21.14 -52.32
CA SER A 25 -23.99 20.93 -51.08
C SER A 25 -23.87 19.48 -50.59
N VAL A 26 -23.91 18.51 -51.52
CA VAL A 26 -23.77 17.08 -51.21
C VAL A 26 -22.36 16.77 -50.71
N THR A 27 -21.33 17.31 -51.36
CA THR A 27 -19.95 17.10 -50.92
C THR A 27 -19.71 17.74 -49.55
N ALA A 28 -20.16 18.98 -49.34
CA ALA A 28 -20.03 19.67 -48.05
C ALA A 28 -20.78 18.94 -46.90
N PHE A 29 -21.99 18.44 -47.16
CA PHE A 29 -22.73 17.67 -46.18
C PHE A 29 -22.05 16.34 -45.84
N SER A 30 -21.55 15.65 -46.87
CA SER A 30 -20.85 14.38 -46.69
C SER A 30 -19.57 14.57 -45.86
N THR A 31 -18.74 15.56 -46.18
CA THR A 31 -17.50 15.84 -45.44
C THR A 31 -17.82 16.21 -44.00
N TYR A 32 -18.79 17.10 -43.76
CA TYR A 32 -19.22 17.46 -42.41
C TYR A 32 -19.62 16.24 -41.59
N HIS A 33 -20.42 15.33 -42.17
CA HIS A 33 -20.85 14.12 -41.48
C HIS A 33 -19.68 13.17 -41.14
N TYR A 34 -18.69 13.03 -42.03
CA TYR A 34 -17.47 12.27 -41.73
C TYR A 34 -16.60 12.95 -40.66
N TYR A 35 -16.44 14.27 -40.72
CA TYR A 35 -15.70 15.06 -39.71
C TYR A 35 -16.29 14.90 -38.31
N VAL A 36 -17.62 14.99 -38.18
CA VAL A 36 -18.30 14.80 -36.88
C VAL A 36 -18.08 13.38 -36.35
N LYS A 37 -18.15 12.35 -37.21
CA LYS A 37 -17.87 10.97 -36.80
C LYS A 37 -16.42 10.76 -36.37
N TYR A 38 -15.46 11.34 -37.10
CA TYR A 38 -14.04 11.26 -36.78
C TYR A 38 -13.73 11.94 -35.44
N ASN A 39 -14.25 13.16 -35.23
CA ASN A 39 -14.04 13.90 -33.99
C ASN A 39 -14.61 13.16 -32.77
N ARG A 40 -15.79 12.54 -32.89
CA ARG A 40 -16.36 11.71 -31.82
C ARG A 40 -15.46 10.53 -31.46
N GLN A 41 -14.86 9.88 -32.46
CA GLN A 41 -13.94 8.76 -32.20
C GLN A 41 -12.67 9.25 -31.49
N LEU A 42 -12.12 10.38 -31.93
CA LEU A 42 -10.93 10.98 -31.30
C LEU A 42 -11.20 11.30 -29.82
N GLU A 43 -12.35 11.89 -29.50
CA GLU A 43 -12.77 12.20 -28.13
C GLU A 43 -12.93 10.93 -27.28
N ILE A 44 -13.55 9.87 -27.83
CA ILE A 44 -13.65 8.57 -27.15
C ILE A 44 -12.26 7.95 -26.92
N HIS A 45 -11.31 8.11 -27.85
CA HIS A 45 -9.96 7.58 -27.71
C HIS A 45 -9.18 8.30 -26.59
N GLU A 46 -9.27 9.63 -26.54
CA GLU A 46 -8.67 10.42 -25.45
C GLU A 46 -9.28 10.03 -24.11
N ASP A 47 -10.60 9.96 -24.01
CA ASP A 47 -11.31 9.57 -22.78
C ASP A 47 -10.87 8.18 -22.28
N LYS A 48 -10.82 7.19 -23.19
CA LYS A 48 -10.32 5.84 -22.87
C LYS A 48 -8.86 5.82 -22.45
N ILE A 49 -8.00 6.61 -23.08
CA ILE A 49 -6.59 6.71 -22.69
C ILE A 49 -6.51 7.30 -21.28
N THR A 50 -7.28 8.35 -20.98
CA THR A 50 -7.30 8.94 -19.64
C THR A 50 -7.83 7.95 -18.58
N GLU A 51 -8.88 7.18 -18.89
CA GLU A 51 -9.40 6.15 -17.99
C GLU A 51 -8.36 5.04 -17.74
N ILE A 52 -7.70 4.55 -18.79
CA ILE A 52 -6.64 3.53 -18.68
C ILE A 52 -5.47 4.06 -17.85
N VAL A 53 -5.05 5.31 -18.07
CA VAL A 53 -3.98 5.94 -17.30
C VAL A 53 -4.37 6.06 -15.83
N GLN A 54 -5.59 6.52 -15.53
CA GLN A 54 -6.09 6.60 -14.15
C GLN A 54 -6.14 5.24 -13.46
N LEU A 55 -6.62 4.19 -14.17
CA LEU A 55 -6.59 2.83 -13.65
C LEU A 55 -5.16 2.35 -13.40
N THR A 56 -4.25 2.65 -14.32
CA THR A 56 -2.84 2.26 -14.21
C THR A 56 -2.17 2.95 -13.02
N ASP A 57 -2.40 4.24 -12.83
CA ASP A 57 -1.89 5.00 -11.69
C ASP A 57 -2.46 4.47 -10.37
N THR A 58 -3.76 4.14 -10.35
CA THR A 58 -4.42 3.53 -9.19
C THR A 58 -3.79 2.17 -8.84
N ILE A 59 -3.57 1.31 -9.84
CA ILE A 59 -2.95 -0.02 -9.65
C ILE A 59 -1.52 0.13 -9.16
N ASN A 60 -0.73 1.04 -9.76
CA ASN A 60 0.64 1.29 -9.33
C ASN A 60 0.70 1.77 -7.88
N TYR A 61 -0.18 2.70 -7.51
CA TYR A 61 -0.31 3.18 -6.15
C TYR A 61 -0.66 2.03 -5.18
N GLN A 62 -1.66 1.20 -5.50
CA GLN A 62 -2.02 0.05 -4.67
C GLN A 62 -0.89 -0.96 -4.56
N ASN A 63 -0.17 -1.25 -5.65
CA ASN A 63 0.90 -2.22 -5.66
C ASN A 63 2.09 -1.77 -4.80
N THR A 64 2.49 -0.50 -4.94
CA THR A 64 3.55 0.10 -4.10
C THR A 64 3.17 0.13 -2.61
N HIS A 65 1.89 0.39 -2.32
CA HIS A 65 1.37 0.35 -0.94
C HIS A 65 1.44 -1.06 -0.35
N ILE A 66 0.98 -2.08 -1.09
CA ILE A 66 1.05 -3.48 -0.68
C ILE A 66 2.48 -3.92 -0.44
N GLU A 67 3.40 -3.56 -1.33
CA GLU A 67 4.82 -3.92 -1.22
C GLU A 67 5.45 -3.32 0.05
N MET A 68 5.17 -2.06 0.33
CA MET A 68 5.67 -1.36 1.51
C MET A 68 5.11 -1.96 2.81
N LEU A 69 3.82 -2.32 2.86
CA LEU A 69 3.26 -3.03 4.01
C LEU A 69 3.83 -4.44 4.17
N HIS A 70 4.10 -5.13 3.07
CA HIS A 70 4.71 -6.45 3.08
C HIS A 70 6.16 -6.40 3.58
N GLU A 71 6.94 -5.39 3.20
CA GLU A 71 8.28 -5.18 3.74
C GLU A 71 8.25 -4.94 5.25
N LEU A 72 7.31 -4.11 5.72
CA LEU A 72 7.13 -3.86 7.15
C LEU A 72 6.79 -5.15 7.92
N ASP A 73 5.89 -5.98 7.36
CA ASP A 73 5.53 -7.27 7.93
C ASP A 73 6.71 -8.25 7.99
N ILE A 74 7.47 -8.37 6.89
CA ILE A 74 8.67 -9.21 6.83
C ILE A 74 9.65 -8.82 7.94
N LYS A 75 9.96 -7.52 8.06
CA LYS A 75 10.91 -7.00 9.04
C LYS A 75 10.52 -7.41 10.46
N HIS A 76 9.27 -7.15 10.86
CA HIS A 76 8.82 -7.44 12.22
C HIS A 76 8.65 -8.93 12.48
N THR A 77 8.23 -9.71 11.47
CA THR A 77 8.15 -11.17 11.58
C THR A 77 9.53 -11.80 11.75
N GLN A 78 10.54 -11.30 11.02
CA GLN A 78 11.92 -11.76 11.14
C GLN A 78 12.51 -11.44 12.53
N GLU A 79 12.34 -10.21 13.01
CA GLU A 79 12.78 -9.79 14.34
C GLU A 79 12.13 -10.64 15.46
N LEU A 80 10.82 -10.88 15.36
CA LEU A 80 10.09 -11.69 16.33
C LEU A 80 10.55 -13.15 16.31
N THR A 81 10.74 -13.72 15.12
CA THR A 81 11.20 -15.11 14.95
C THR A 81 12.61 -15.29 15.51
N HIS A 82 13.50 -14.34 15.27
CA HIS A 82 14.85 -14.36 15.82
C HIS A 82 14.83 -14.34 17.36
N ALA A 83 14.04 -13.44 17.97
CA ALA A 83 13.93 -13.33 19.41
C ALA A 83 13.30 -14.58 20.07
N LYS A 84 12.29 -15.20 19.41
CA LYS A 84 11.71 -16.47 19.85
C LYS A 84 12.72 -17.61 19.80
N THR A 85 13.50 -17.68 18.73
CA THR A 85 14.57 -18.68 18.59
C THR A 85 15.58 -18.55 19.72
N GLU A 86 15.99 -17.32 20.08
CA GLU A 86 16.89 -17.10 21.22
C GLU A 86 16.28 -17.60 22.54
N ILE A 87 15.00 -17.31 22.80
CA ILE A 87 14.31 -17.82 24.00
C ILE A 87 14.24 -19.35 24.01
N ASP A 88 13.90 -19.97 22.88
CA ASP A 88 13.79 -21.43 22.80
C ASP A 88 15.15 -22.11 23.04
N THR A 89 16.24 -21.52 22.53
CA THR A 89 17.59 -22.01 22.83
C THR A 89 17.92 -21.89 24.31
N LEU A 90 17.56 -20.78 24.96
CA LEU A 90 17.74 -20.59 26.40
C LEU A 90 16.90 -21.58 27.21
N ARG A 91 15.66 -21.84 26.80
CA ARG A 91 14.75 -22.81 27.41
C ARG A 91 15.35 -24.21 27.35
N ALA A 92 15.87 -24.61 26.19
CA ALA A 92 16.53 -25.90 26.01
C ALA A 92 17.83 -26.03 26.84
N ASP A 93 18.64 -24.97 26.92
CA ASP A 93 19.87 -24.94 27.71
C ASP A 93 19.59 -25.03 29.22
N VAL A 94 18.55 -24.36 29.71
CA VAL A 94 18.14 -24.43 31.11
C VAL A 94 17.56 -25.81 31.44
N ALA A 95 16.69 -26.35 30.59
CA ALA A 95 16.11 -27.68 30.78
C ALA A 95 17.18 -28.79 30.79
N ALA A 96 18.22 -28.65 29.96
CA ALA A 96 19.35 -29.58 29.92
C ALA A 96 20.40 -29.32 31.03
N GLY A 97 20.18 -28.32 31.90
CA GLY A 97 21.13 -27.95 32.96
C GLY A 97 22.44 -27.32 32.46
N ARG A 98 22.55 -27.01 31.16
CA ARG A 98 23.73 -26.34 30.56
C ARG A 98 23.83 -24.88 30.99
N ARG A 99 22.69 -24.24 31.27
CA ARG A 99 22.59 -22.89 31.82
C ARG A 99 21.72 -22.89 33.07
N LYS A 100 21.96 -21.93 33.96
CA LYS A 100 21.23 -21.74 35.22
C LYS A 100 20.64 -20.34 35.25
N LEU A 101 19.34 -20.23 35.51
CA LEU A 101 18.67 -18.94 35.67
C LEU A 101 18.90 -18.42 37.09
N ARG A 102 19.42 -17.19 37.17
CA ARG A 102 19.70 -16.51 38.42
C ARG A 102 19.02 -15.16 38.42
N ILE A 103 18.30 -14.87 39.49
CA ILE A 103 17.67 -13.57 39.71
C ILE A 103 18.33 -12.88 40.89
N LYS A 104 18.51 -11.57 40.77
CA LYS A 104 18.88 -10.74 41.90
C LYS A 104 17.64 -10.53 42.75
N ALA A 105 17.58 -11.22 43.88
CA ALA A 105 16.47 -11.11 44.82
C ALA A 105 16.95 -10.37 46.08
N ASN A 106 16.06 -9.59 46.68
CA ASN A 106 16.24 -9.11 48.04
C ASN A 106 15.21 -9.83 48.91
N CYS A 107 15.65 -10.93 49.54
CA CYS A 107 14.78 -11.72 50.41
C CYS A 107 14.86 -11.14 51.84
N PRO A 108 13.78 -10.59 52.40
CA PRO A 108 13.77 -10.17 53.79
C PRO A 108 13.95 -11.42 54.69
N VAL A 109 15.03 -11.43 55.47
CA VAL A 109 15.24 -12.46 56.49
C VAL A 109 14.22 -12.20 57.60
N ARG A 110 13.35 -13.18 57.90
CA ARG A 110 12.52 -13.13 59.11
C ARG A 110 13.48 -13.08 60.30
N GLU A 111 13.39 -12.03 61.12
CA GLU A 111 14.31 -11.80 62.23
C GLU A 111 14.37 -13.00 63.17
N ALA A 112 15.47 -13.76 63.09
CA ALA A 112 16.09 -14.33 64.27
C ALA A 112 17.18 -13.34 64.68
N SER A 113 16.97 -12.72 65.85
CA SER A 113 17.82 -11.71 66.47
C SER A 113 19.32 -11.82 66.16
N SER A 114 19.88 -10.87 65.40
CA SER A 114 21.28 -10.43 65.52
C SER A 114 21.65 -9.35 64.47
N SER A 115 21.96 -8.16 65.00
CA SER A 115 22.90 -7.12 64.54
C SER A 115 22.78 -6.55 63.12
N GLY A 116 22.65 -5.22 63.08
CA GLY A 116 22.56 -4.40 61.87
C GLY A 116 23.68 -4.65 60.87
N SER A 117 23.32 -5.30 59.76
CA SER A 117 24.09 -5.32 58.53
C SER A 117 23.14 -5.02 57.38
N VAL A 118 23.49 -4.04 56.55
CA VAL A 118 22.76 -3.71 55.32
C VAL A 118 22.92 -4.91 54.40
N GLY A 119 21.86 -5.74 54.31
CA GLY A 119 21.92 -7.02 53.63
C GLY A 119 22.41 -6.90 52.18
N THR A 120 23.51 -7.58 51.88
CA THR A 120 24.00 -7.73 50.51
C THR A 120 22.98 -8.55 49.72
N PRO A 121 22.52 -8.09 48.54
CA PRO A 121 21.55 -8.84 47.75
C PRO A 121 22.13 -10.20 47.36
N THR A 122 21.46 -11.28 47.78
CA THR A 122 21.86 -12.65 47.46
C THR A 122 21.28 -13.07 46.12
N THR A 123 22.12 -13.73 45.30
CA THR A 123 21.68 -14.28 44.02
C THR A 123 20.95 -15.60 44.26
N VAL A 124 19.69 -15.70 43.82
CA VAL A 124 18.89 -16.92 43.96
C VAL A 124 18.89 -17.66 42.63
N GLU A 125 19.25 -18.95 42.67
CA GLU A 125 19.15 -19.86 41.53
C GLU A 125 17.73 -20.44 41.47
N LEU A 126 17.07 -20.29 40.33
CA LEU A 126 15.70 -20.77 40.13
C LEU A 126 15.69 -22.28 39.86
N THR A 127 14.66 -22.97 40.35
CA THR A 127 14.40 -24.39 39.97
C THR A 127 14.01 -24.49 38.50
N GLY A 128 14.03 -25.70 37.93
CA GLY A 128 13.64 -25.93 36.54
C GLY A 128 12.25 -25.38 36.21
N GLU A 129 11.25 -25.63 37.07
CA GLU A 129 9.88 -25.13 36.85
C GLU A 129 9.80 -23.60 36.94
N ALA A 130 10.41 -23.00 37.98
CA ALA A 130 10.42 -21.56 38.16
C ALA A 130 11.21 -20.84 37.05
N GLY A 131 12.28 -21.45 36.55
CA GLY A 131 13.06 -20.96 35.42
C GLY A 131 12.28 -20.98 34.10
N SER A 132 11.50 -22.04 33.85
CA SER A 132 10.61 -22.11 32.68
C SER A 132 9.58 -20.99 32.69
N ALA A 133 8.90 -20.77 33.82
CA ALA A 133 7.90 -19.70 33.96
C ALA A 133 8.46 -18.30 33.66
N VAL A 134 9.71 -18.03 34.05
CA VAL A 134 10.39 -16.76 33.73
C VAL A 134 10.63 -16.61 32.23
N LEU A 135 11.00 -17.69 31.54
CA LEU A 135 11.18 -17.68 30.09
C LEU A 135 9.85 -17.53 29.34
N ASP A 136 8.77 -18.15 29.84
CA ASP A 136 7.42 -17.99 29.29
C ASP A 136 6.93 -16.53 29.41
N ILE A 137 7.14 -15.91 30.58
CA ILE A 137 6.84 -14.47 30.77
C ILE A 137 7.67 -13.62 29.81
N ARG A 138 8.96 -13.94 29.64
CA ARG A 138 9.83 -13.21 28.71
C ARG A 138 9.35 -13.32 27.28
N GLU A 139 8.92 -14.51 26.86
CA GLU A 139 8.35 -14.75 25.53
C GLU A 139 7.08 -13.91 25.31
N GLY A 140 6.17 -13.91 26.30
CA GLY A 140 4.97 -13.08 26.27
C GLY A 140 5.28 -11.60 26.09
N ILE A 141 6.22 -11.06 26.89
CA ILE A 141 6.64 -9.65 26.80
C ILE A 141 7.25 -9.33 25.43
N ILE A 142 8.06 -10.22 24.86
CA ILE A 142 8.65 -10.02 23.52
C ILE A 142 7.54 -9.96 22.46
N ASN A 143 6.60 -10.90 22.50
CA ASN A 143 5.49 -10.94 21.57
C ASN A 143 4.61 -9.68 21.65
N ASP A 144 4.29 -9.22 22.86
CA ASP A 144 3.48 -8.01 23.05
C ASP A 144 4.23 -6.75 22.60
N ARG A 145 5.53 -6.65 22.90
CA ARG A 145 6.36 -5.55 22.40
C ARG A 145 6.50 -5.56 20.89
N ALA A 146 6.60 -6.74 20.25
CA ALA A 146 6.64 -6.85 18.80
C ALA A 146 5.35 -6.34 18.16
N LYS A 147 4.18 -6.74 18.70
CA LYS A 147 2.88 -6.22 18.25
C LYS A 147 2.78 -4.70 18.41
N LEU A 148 3.20 -4.17 19.56
CA LEU A 148 3.17 -2.72 19.80
C LEU A 148 4.08 -1.96 18.84
N ARG A 149 5.30 -2.46 18.57
CA ARG A 149 6.21 -1.84 17.60
C ARG A 149 5.65 -1.90 16.19
N TYR A 150 5.16 -3.06 15.76
CA TYR A 150 4.50 -3.21 14.46
C TYR A 150 3.36 -2.20 14.31
N LEU A 151 2.47 -2.07 15.31
CA LEU A 151 1.36 -1.12 15.26
C LEU A 151 1.85 0.34 15.25
N GLN A 152 2.89 0.67 16.02
CA GLN A 152 3.48 2.01 16.01
C GLN A 152 4.06 2.34 14.64
N ASP A 153 4.83 1.43 14.05
CA ASP A 153 5.44 1.62 12.74
C ASP A 153 4.37 1.64 11.64
N TYR A 154 3.34 0.79 11.71
CA TYR A 154 2.18 0.81 10.82
C TYR A 154 1.46 2.16 10.87
N ILE A 155 1.14 2.68 12.05
CA ILE A 155 0.51 4.00 12.20
C ILE A 155 1.43 5.11 11.69
N ASN A 156 2.74 5.01 11.96
CA ASN A 156 3.69 5.99 11.46
C ASN A 156 3.75 5.99 9.94
N THR A 157 3.65 4.82 9.31
CA THR A 157 3.68 4.67 7.85
C THR A 157 2.36 5.10 7.20
N GLU A 158 1.23 4.61 7.69
CA GLU A 158 -0.09 4.84 7.10
C GLU A 158 -0.72 6.19 7.47
N CYS A 159 -0.51 6.66 8.71
CA CYS A 159 -1.21 7.83 9.23
C CYS A 159 -0.32 9.07 9.37
N ARG A 160 1.00 8.92 9.57
CA ARG A 160 1.92 10.06 9.84
C ARG A 160 2.99 10.28 8.78
N GLY A 161 3.32 9.26 7.99
CA GLY A 161 4.32 9.33 6.92
C GLY A 161 3.89 10.25 5.78
N ASN A 162 2.58 10.49 5.68
CA ASN A 162 1.99 11.42 4.75
C ASN A 162 1.85 12.81 5.39
N ASN A 163 2.96 13.54 5.46
CA ASN A 163 2.97 14.99 5.70
C ASN A 163 2.28 15.75 4.54
N GLY A 164 0.96 15.58 4.38
CA GLY A 164 0.13 16.48 3.58
C GLY A 164 0.42 16.55 2.08
N LYS A 165 0.96 15.49 1.46
CA LYS A 165 0.91 15.37 -0.01
C LYS A 165 -0.30 14.55 -0.41
N SER A 166 -1.29 15.23 -0.98
CA SER A 166 -2.27 14.59 -1.86
C SER A 166 -1.52 13.91 -2.99
N THR A 167 -1.64 12.59 -3.07
CA THR A 167 -1.38 11.86 -4.32
C THR A 167 -2.34 12.39 -5.39
N PRO A 168 -1.86 12.59 -6.63
CA PRO A 168 -2.66 13.10 -7.73
C PRO A 168 -3.85 12.19 -8.06
#